data_AF-A0A914Q151-F1
#
_entry.id   AF-A0A914Q151-F1
#
_cell.length_a   1.000
_cell.length_b   1.000
_cell.length_c   1.000
_cell.angle_alpha   90.00
_cell.angle_beta   90.00
_cell.angle_gamma   90.00
#
_symmetry.space_group_name_H-M   'P 1'
#
loop_
_entity.id
_entity.type
_entity.pdbx_description
1 polymer ?
#
loop_
_entity_poly.entity_id
_entity_poly.type
_entity_poly.pdbx_seq_one_letter_code
_entity_poly.pdbx_strand_id
1 'polypeptide(L)'
;MQKIQQQNTFAINENIDAARNSGAILSSSENVGAARNSGAILSSSENIDAARNSGAILSSCENVGAARNSGAILSSCENVDAARNSGAILSSCENIDAARNSGAILSSSENIDAARNSGGTVPGKSELLF
;
A
#
# COMPACT_ATOMS: atom_id res chain seq x y z
N MET A 1 4.32 -24.54 0.09
CA MET A 1 4.74 -23.17 -0.25
C MET A 1 4.03 -22.76 -1.52
N GLN A 2 3.05 -21.85 -1.44
CA GLN A 2 2.17 -21.48 -2.56
C GLN A 2 2.63 -20.14 -3.14
N LYS A 3 2.95 -20.13 -4.44
CA LYS A 3 3.36 -18.94 -5.18
C LYS A 3 2.47 -18.77 -6.39
N ILE A 4 2.07 -17.53 -6.69
CA ILE A 4 1.20 -17.23 -7.82
C ILE A 4 1.81 -16.13 -8.70
N GLN A 5 1.62 -16.27 -10.01
CA GLN A 5 1.92 -15.23 -11.00
C GLN A 5 0.70 -14.99 -11.88
N GLN A 6 0.23 -13.75 -11.98
CA GLN A 6 -0.94 -13.38 -12.77
C GLN A 6 -0.64 -12.24 -13.75
N GLN A 7 -1.23 -12.32 -14.95
CA GLN A 7 -1.00 -11.37 -16.04
C GLN A 7 -2.27 -10.77 -16.68
N ASN A 8 -3.47 -11.28 -16.40
CA ASN A 8 -4.76 -10.69 -16.80
C ASN A 8 -5.89 -11.61 -16.34
N THR A 9 -6.69 -11.20 -15.34
CA THR A 9 -7.93 -11.85 -14.84
C THR A 9 -8.44 -11.08 -13.59
N PHE A 10 -9.73 -11.21 -13.26
CA PHE A 10 -10.30 -10.96 -11.93
C PHE A 10 -9.95 -12.13 -11.01
N ALA A 11 -9.08 -11.93 -10.02
CA ALA A 11 -8.64 -13.03 -9.17
C ALA A 11 -8.63 -12.71 -7.68
N ILE A 12 -8.59 -13.78 -6.90
CA ILE A 12 -8.51 -13.80 -5.46
C ILE A 12 -7.21 -14.50 -5.06
N ASN A 13 -6.48 -13.92 -4.13
CA ASN A 13 -5.25 -14.49 -3.58
C ASN A 13 -5.42 -14.73 -2.09
N GLU A 14 -5.56 -15.98 -1.66
CA GLU A 14 -5.73 -16.34 -0.24
C GLU A 14 -4.61 -17.27 0.21
N ASN A 15 -4.04 -17.01 1.39
CA ASN A 15 -3.05 -17.86 2.05
C ASN A 15 -1.83 -18.17 1.16
N ILE A 16 -1.21 -17.11 0.65
CA ILE A 16 -0.13 -17.21 -0.35
C ILE A 16 1.19 -16.72 0.25
N ASP A 17 2.25 -17.50 0.09
CA ASP A 17 3.58 -17.07 0.54
C ASP A 17 4.12 -15.92 -0.31
N ALA A 18 3.93 -16.00 -1.64
CA ALA A 18 4.27 -14.91 -2.55
C ALA A 18 3.38 -14.80 -3.79
N ALA A 19 2.90 -13.60 -4.08
CA ALA A 19 2.13 -13.26 -5.27
C ALA A 19 2.87 -12.25 -6.16
N ARG A 20 2.79 -12.43 -7.48
CA ARG A 20 3.26 -11.48 -8.49
C ARG A 20 2.17 -11.18 -9.50
N ASN A 21 1.68 -9.94 -9.52
CA ASN A 21 0.57 -9.55 -10.36
C ASN A 21 1.00 -8.39 -11.27
N SER A 22 0.82 -8.55 -12.58
CA SER A 22 1.14 -7.51 -13.56
C SER A 22 -0.08 -7.27 -14.43
N GLY A 23 -0.62 -6.05 -14.42
CA GLY A 23 -1.85 -5.72 -15.18
C GLY A 23 -3.10 -6.47 -14.70
N ALA A 24 -3.07 -7.07 -13.51
CA ALA A 24 -4.19 -7.84 -12.99
C ALA A 24 -5.22 -6.95 -12.27
N ILE A 25 -6.46 -7.42 -12.22
CA ILE A 25 -7.49 -6.87 -11.34
C ILE A 25 -7.75 -7.91 -10.25
N LEU A 26 -7.47 -7.56 -9.01
CA LEU A 26 -7.66 -8.45 -7.87
C LEU A 26 -8.85 -7.94 -7.07
N SER A 27 -9.87 -8.79 -6.92
CA SER A 27 -11.02 -8.45 -6.10
C SER A 27 -10.66 -8.48 -4.61
N SER A 28 -9.81 -9.42 -4.20
CA SER A 28 -9.31 -9.53 -2.82
C SER A 28 -7.95 -10.21 -2.75
N SER A 29 -7.21 -9.91 -1.69
CA SER A 29 -5.94 -10.57 -1.36
C SER A 29 -5.80 -10.67 0.16
N GLU A 30 -5.76 -11.88 0.69
CA GLU A 30 -5.79 -12.13 2.14
C GLU A 30 -4.64 -13.07 2.55
N ASN A 31 -4.01 -12.77 3.69
CA ASN A 31 -2.93 -13.57 4.28
C ASN A 31 -1.81 -13.84 3.27
N VAL A 32 -1.19 -12.77 2.77
CA VAL A 32 -0.12 -12.86 1.78
C VAL A 32 1.21 -12.42 2.37
N GLY A 33 2.17 -13.35 2.43
CA GLY A 33 3.50 -13.06 2.97
C GLY A 33 4.28 -12.05 2.12
N ALA A 34 4.16 -12.11 0.79
CA ALA A 34 4.81 -11.13 -0.08
C ALA A 34 4.05 -10.87 -1.38
N ALA A 35 3.57 -9.65 -1.59
CA ALA A 35 2.92 -9.22 -2.82
C ALA A 35 3.83 -8.30 -3.66
N ARG A 36 3.89 -8.54 -4.97
CA ARG A 36 4.47 -7.60 -5.95
C ARG A 36 3.46 -7.30 -7.04
N ASN A 37 3.04 -6.04 -7.12
CA ASN A 37 2.02 -5.60 -8.06
C ASN A 37 2.58 -4.50 -8.98
N SER A 38 2.40 -4.66 -10.28
CA SER A 38 2.81 -3.68 -11.29
C SER A 38 1.65 -3.37 -12.22
N GLY A 39 1.20 -2.11 -12.24
CA GLY A 39 0.02 -1.73 -13.05
C GLY A 39 -1.24 -2.52 -12.69
N ALA A 40 -1.34 -3.01 -11.45
CA ALA A 40 -2.47 -3.81 -10.99
C ALA A 40 -3.49 -2.94 -10.25
N ILE A 41 -4.74 -3.39 -10.25
CA ILE A 41 -5.80 -2.84 -9.41
C ILE A 41 -6.13 -3.88 -8.35
N LEU A 42 -6.20 -3.47 -7.10
CA LEU A 42 -6.48 -4.34 -5.96
C LEU A 42 -7.56 -3.69 -5.09
N SER A 43 -8.73 -4.31 -5.02
CA SER A 43 -9.91 -3.73 -4.42
C SER A 43 -9.98 -3.87 -2.90
N SER A 44 -9.46 -4.97 -2.36
CA SER A 44 -9.29 -5.18 -0.92
C SER A 44 -8.03 -5.98 -0.63
N SER A 45 -7.39 -5.71 0.51
CA SER A 45 -6.23 -6.47 0.97
C SER A 45 -6.15 -6.51 2.48
N GLU A 46 -5.94 -7.71 3.01
CA GLU A 46 -5.86 -7.93 4.46
C GLU A 46 -4.65 -8.79 4.80
N ASN A 47 -3.96 -8.43 5.89
CA ASN A 47 -2.83 -9.18 6.45
C ASN A 47 -1.74 -9.45 5.41
N ILE A 48 -1.11 -8.37 4.94
CA ILE A 48 -0.03 -8.42 3.95
C ILE A 48 1.29 -8.06 4.64
N ASP A 49 2.16 -9.05 4.84
CA ASP A 49 3.43 -8.79 5.56
C ASP A 49 4.34 -7.84 4.77
N ALA A 50 4.42 -8.02 3.45
CA ALA A 50 5.26 -7.19 2.59
C ALA A 50 4.64 -6.94 1.21
N ALA A 51 4.45 -5.67 0.87
CA ALA A 51 3.92 -5.23 -0.42
C ALA A 51 4.92 -4.37 -1.20
N ARG A 52 5.07 -4.64 -2.50
CA ARG A 52 5.75 -3.74 -3.45
C ARG A 52 4.84 -3.42 -4.61
N ASN A 53 4.47 -2.15 -4.74
CA ASN A 53 3.53 -1.69 -5.74
C ASN A 53 4.16 -0.62 -6.65
N SER A 54 4.00 -0.78 -7.95
CA SER A 54 4.46 0.19 -8.96
C SER A 54 3.34 0.52 -9.92
N GLY A 55 2.91 1.78 -9.96
CA GLY A 55 1.79 2.20 -10.80
C GLY A 55 0.48 1.45 -10.51
N ALA A 56 0.32 0.99 -9.27
CA ALA A 56 -0.85 0.20 -8.88
C ALA A 56 -1.90 1.08 -8.18
N ILE A 57 -3.15 0.63 -8.22
CA ILE A 57 -4.26 1.22 -7.48
C ILE A 57 -4.68 0.21 -6.40
N LEU A 58 -4.60 0.62 -5.15
CA LEU A 58 -4.98 -0.19 -4.00
C LEU A 58 -6.08 0.54 -3.24
N SER A 59 -7.19 -0.16 -3.03
CA SER A 59 -8.29 0.29 -2.18
C SER A 59 -8.40 -0.65 -0.99
N SER A 60 -8.82 -0.13 0.17
CA SER A 60 -9.19 -0.91 1.36
C SER A 60 -8.11 -1.91 1.77
N CYS A 61 -7.03 -1.38 2.34
CA CYS A 61 -5.90 -2.19 2.80
C CYS A 61 -5.82 -2.18 4.32
N GLU A 62 -5.81 -3.35 4.94
CA GLU A 62 -5.74 -3.50 6.39
C GLU A 62 -4.55 -4.36 6.79
N ASN A 63 -3.87 -3.96 7.87
CA ASN A 63 -2.75 -4.70 8.47
C ASN A 63 -1.63 -4.98 7.45
N VAL A 64 -0.97 -3.92 7.00
CA VAL A 64 0.15 -4.01 6.05
C VAL A 64 1.46 -3.75 6.77
N GLY A 65 2.27 -4.80 6.95
CA GLY A 65 3.54 -4.67 7.69
C GLY A 65 4.52 -3.73 6.99
N ALA A 66 4.99 -4.10 5.79
CA ALA A 66 5.95 -3.28 5.03
C ALA A 66 5.48 -2.99 3.61
N ALA A 67 5.18 -1.73 3.31
CA ALA A 67 4.76 -1.28 1.99
C ALA A 67 5.83 -0.43 1.30
N ARG A 68 6.13 -0.73 0.04
CA ARG A 68 6.91 0.14 -0.84
C ARG A 68 6.14 0.45 -2.11
N ASN A 69 5.79 1.72 -2.29
CA ASN A 69 4.94 2.16 -3.38
C ASN A 69 5.65 3.22 -4.24
N SER A 70 5.53 3.08 -5.55
CA SER A 70 6.06 4.04 -6.53
C SER A 70 4.98 4.39 -7.54
N GLY A 71 4.57 5.66 -7.61
CA GLY A 71 3.49 6.10 -8.50
C GLY A 71 2.17 5.38 -8.24
N ALA A 72 1.93 4.92 -7.01
CA ALA A 72 0.73 4.17 -6.67
C ALA A 72 -0.33 5.09 -6.07
N ILE A 73 -1.59 4.68 -6.17
CA ILE A 73 -2.72 5.30 -5.49
C ILE A 73 -3.20 4.34 -4.42
N LEU A 74 -3.22 4.80 -3.18
CA LEU A 74 -3.67 4.06 -2.01
C LEU A 74 -4.86 4.81 -1.40
N SER A 75 -5.97 4.10 -1.18
CA SER A 75 -7.17 4.65 -0.56
C SER A 75 -7.64 3.75 0.57
N SER A 76 -8.03 4.33 1.70
CA SER A 76 -8.59 3.60 2.85
C SER A 76 -7.61 2.55 3.35
N CYS A 77 -6.51 2.99 3.97
CA CYS A 77 -5.50 2.08 4.51
C CYS A 77 -5.43 2.20 6.02
N GLU A 78 -5.46 1.07 6.71
CA GLU A 78 -5.44 1.00 8.17
C GLU A 78 -4.29 0.11 8.65
N ASN A 79 -3.62 0.52 9.72
CA ASN A 79 -2.54 -0.21 10.38
C ASN A 79 -1.39 -0.56 9.42
N VAL A 80 -0.58 0.46 9.11
CA VAL A 80 0.58 0.31 8.23
C VAL A 80 1.87 0.57 9.01
N ASP A 81 2.60 -0.49 9.37
CA ASP A 81 3.78 -0.35 10.24
C ASP A 81 4.90 0.44 9.54
N ALA A 82 5.19 0.13 8.28
CA ALA A 82 6.27 0.78 7.54
C ALA A 82 5.90 1.06 6.08
N ALA A 83 5.74 2.34 5.73
CA ALA A 83 5.45 2.79 4.38
C ALA A 83 6.61 3.58 3.76
N ARG A 84 7.00 3.21 2.54
CA ARG A 84 7.95 3.98 1.72
C ARG A 84 7.33 4.33 0.38
N ASN A 85 6.95 5.58 0.21
CA ASN A 85 6.20 6.04 -0.94
C ASN A 85 7.00 7.06 -1.77
N SER A 86 6.97 6.90 -3.10
CA SER A 86 7.57 7.86 -4.04
C SER A 86 6.54 8.22 -5.11
N GLY A 87 6.15 9.50 -5.18
CA GLY A 87 5.13 9.96 -6.13
C GLY A 87 3.77 9.29 -5.94
N ALA A 88 3.45 8.86 -4.72
CA ALA A 88 2.20 8.15 -4.42
C ALA A 88 1.11 9.12 -3.96
N ILE A 89 -0.14 8.74 -4.17
CA ILE A 89 -1.30 9.43 -3.61
C ILE A 89 -1.88 8.53 -2.53
N LEU A 90 -1.98 9.03 -1.31
CA LEU A 90 -2.55 8.34 -0.16
C LEU A 90 -3.79 9.12 0.30
N SER A 91 -4.93 8.45 0.41
CA SER A 91 -6.18 9.05 0.87
C SER A 91 -6.78 8.21 2.00
N SER A 92 -7.18 8.86 3.09
CA SER A 92 -7.86 8.22 4.22
C SER A 92 -7.02 7.08 4.79
N CYS A 93 -5.87 7.41 5.36
CA CYS A 93 -4.98 6.43 5.97
C CYS A 93 -4.86 6.63 7.47
N GLU A 94 -4.97 5.56 8.24
CA GLU A 94 -5.00 5.59 9.70
C GLU A 94 -3.93 4.67 10.28
N ASN A 95 -3.33 5.07 11.41
CA ASN A 95 -2.34 4.30 12.16
C ASN A 95 -1.14 3.89 11.28
N ILE A 96 -0.33 4.88 10.89
CA ILE A 96 0.91 4.64 10.14
C ILE A 96 2.10 4.87 11.07
N ASP A 97 2.77 3.81 11.50
CA ASP A 97 3.85 3.93 12.48
C ASP A 97 5.07 4.66 11.88
N ALA A 98 5.54 4.23 10.70
CA ALA A 98 6.71 4.82 10.05
C ALA A 98 6.49 5.08 8.56
N ALA A 99 6.47 6.36 8.16
CA ALA A 99 6.30 6.78 6.78
C ALA A 99 7.53 7.54 6.24
N ARG A 100 8.00 7.16 5.06
CA ARG A 100 8.94 7.97 4.27
C ARG A 100 8.35 8.24 2.91
N ASN A 101 7.99 9.49 2.67
CA ASN A 101 7.31 9.89 1.45
C ASN A 101 8.12 10.95 0.68
N SER A 102 8.35 10.71 -0.61
CA SER A 102 8.97 11.67 -1.50
C SER A 102 8.00 12.01 -2.63
N GLY A 103 7.61 13.27 -2.78
CA GLY A 103 6.64 13.68 -3.80
C GLY A 103 5.26 13.07 -3.63
N ALA A 104 4.89 12.63 -2.42
CA ALA A 104 3.59 12.03 -2.19
C ALA A 104 2.53 13.09 -1.83
N ILE A 105 1.30 12.83 -2.21
CA ILE A 105 0.13 13.60 -1.79
C ILE A 105 -0.60 12.76 -0.76
N LEU A 106 -0.70 13.26 0.46
CA LEU A 106 -1.53 12.67 1.49
C LEU A 106 -2.83 13.49 1.54
N SER A 107 -3.98 12.85 1.71
CA SER A 107 -5.25 13.51 1.99
C SER A 107 -5.89 12.78 3.15
N SER A 108 -6.14 13.48 4.26
CA SER A 108 -6.77 12.92 5.47
C SER A 108 -6.04 11.70 6.03
N SER A 109 -5.09 11.94 6.93
CA SER A 109 -4.43 10.86 7.66
C SER A 109 -4.41 11.14 9.15
N GLU A 110 -4.62 10.09 9.93
CA GLU A 110 -4.69 10.14 11.39
C GLU A 110 -3.66 9.18 11.99
N ASN A 111 -3.11 9.53 13.15
CA ASN A 111 -2.13 8.74 13.91
C ASN A 111 -0.92 8.30 13.05
N ILE A 112 -0.12 9.27 12.63
CA ILE A 112 1.17 9.00 11.98
C ILE A 112 2.28 9.29 13.00
N ASP A 113 2.96 8.25 13.47
CA ASP A 113 3.95 8.36 14.56
C ASP A 113 5.27 8.96 14.07
N ALA A 114 5.82 8.47 12.95
CA ALA A 114 7.09 8.94 12.41
C ALA A 114 7.02 9.15 10.89
N ALA A 115 6.85 10.39 10.45
CA ALA A 115 6.81 10.76 9.04
C ALA A 115 8.01 11.61 8.60
N ARG A 116 8.67 11.21 7.51
CA ARG A 116 9.57 12.09 6.74
C ARG A 116 8.99 12.33 5.36
N ASN A 117 8.62 13.58 5.10
CA ASN A 117 8.00 14.01 3.84
C ASN A 117 8.90 15.00 3.11
N SER A 118 9.31 14.69 1.87
CA SER A 118 10.07 15.60 1.02
C SER A 118 9.31 15.88 -0.28
N GLY A 119 8.95 17.15 -0.52
CA GLY A 119 8.35 17.59 -1.79
C GLY A 119 6.89 17.15 -2.03
N GLY A 120 6.12 16.91 -0.96
CA GLY A 120 4.72 16.49 -1.01
C GLY A 120 3.77 17.41 -0.24
N THR A 121 2.47 17.18 -0.37
CA THR A 121 1.40 17.95 0.31
C THR A 121 0.74 17.08 1.39
N VAL A 122 0.62 17.60 2.62
CA VAL A 122 -0.06 16.94 3.75
C VAL A 122 -1.09 17.90 4.37
N PRO A 123 -2.40 17.68 4.19
CA PRO A 123 -3.46 18.42 4.85
C PRO A 123 -3.88 17.67 6.13
N GLY A 124 -3.52 18.19 7.30
CA GLY A 124 -4.02 17.69 8.60
C GLY A 124 -2.96 17.54 9.69
N LYS A 125 -3.40 17.60 10.96
CA LYS A 125 -2.59 17.54 12.19
C LYS A 125 -1.64 16.35 12.14
N SER A 126 -0.38 16.63 11.86
CA SER A 126 0.72 15.68 11.94
C SER A 126 1.76 16.30 12.87
N GLU A 127 2.20 15.57 13.88
CA GLU A 127 3.45 15.88 14.58
C GLU A 127 4.59 15.59 13.61
N LEU A 128 4.85 16.55 12.70
CA LEU A 128 5.90 16.44 11.71
C LEU A 128 7.25 16.65 12.38
N LEU A 129 7.98 15.55 12.61
CA LEU A 129 9.41 15.61 12.91
C LEU A 129 10.18 15.72 11.58
N PHE A 130 10.68 16.93 11.29
CA PHE A 130 11.54 17.21 10.13
C PHE A 130 12.90 16.49 10.20
#